data_AF-A0A127SAQ7-F1
#
_entry.id   AF-A0A127SAQ7-F1
#
_cell.length_a   1.000
_cell.length_b   1.000
_cell.length_c   1.000
_cell.angle_alpha   90.00
_cell.angle_beta   90.00
_cell.angle_gamma   90.00
#
_symmetry.space_group_name_H-M   'P 1'
#
loop_
_entity.id
_entity.type
_entity.pdbx_description
1 polymer ?
#
loop_
_entity_poly.entity_id
_entity_poly.type
_entity_poly.pdbx_seq_one_letter_code
_entity_poly.pdbx_strand_id
1 'polypeptide(L)'
;MEDKLVTLAIHTFEKAQILKTMLETEGIEVYIHNVNQIQPVVSAGVRVRIKESDLPHALRIIEDSKWLSEDAEQEEKAGHQEKKILIPIDFSDYSIKACELGINYAHKVGAEVMIMHAYFSPYFPSAIPMGDTLAYQVNEEETAQNVLKRVQIDMENICTLINRKIHSGELPKVKYNYVLREGLPEEEIIAYSKEYHPSLIVMGTRGKSQKDMDLIGSVTGEVIEVNKVPVLAIPENVPFEDLSEAKNIAFATSFNQRDLV
;
A
#
# COMPACT_ATOMS: atom_id res chain seq x y z
N MET A 1 23.16 35.97 21.43
CA MET A 1 21.95 35.41 20.81
C MET A 1 22.14 33.91 20.83
N GLU A 2 21.21 33.17 21.42
CA GLU A 2 21.33 31.71 21.52
C GLU A 2 21.32 31.08 20.13
N ASP A 3 22.25 30.15 19.87
CA ASP A 3 22.34 29.38 18.64
C ASP A 3 21.10 28.48 18.50
N LYS A 4 20.02 29.05 17.97
CA LYS A 4 18.75 28.35 17.82
C LYS A 4 18.91 27.25 16.76
N LEU A 5 18.69 26.01 17.17
CA LEU A 5 18.71 24.87 16.27
C LEU A 5 17.38 24.74 15.52
N VAL A 6 17.44 24.66 14.19
CA VAL A 6 16.28 24.42 13.32
C VAL A 6 16.34 23.01 12.75
N THR A 7 15.18 22.44 12.40
CA THR A 7 15.12 21.15 11.71
C THR A 7 15.31 21.38 10.21
N LEU A 8 16.37 20.80 9.67
CA LEU A 8 16.67 20.82 8.24
C LEU A 8 15.88 19.73 7.50
N ALA A 9 15.83 18.52 8.06
CA ALA A 9 15.11 17.38 7.45
C ALA A 9 14.73 16.29 8.47
N ILE A 10 13.81 15.40 8.09
CA ILE A 10 13.47 14.17 8.82
C ILE A 10 13.68 12.97 7.89
N HIS A 11 14.62 12.09 8.23
CA HIS A 11 14.98 10.92 7.41
C HIS A 11 15.18 9.67 8.26
N THR A 12 15.41 8.51 7.61
CA THR A 12 15.93 7.32 8.30
C THR A 12 17.28 7.62 8.92
N PHE A 13 17.68 6.85 9.95
CA PHE A 13 18.96 7.06 10.62
C PHE A 13 20.16 6.98 9.66
N GLU A 14 20.16 6.04 8.73
CA GLU A 14 21.21 5.89 7.72
C GLU A 14 21.31 7.12 6.80
N LYS A 15 20.20 7.57 6.22
CA LYS A 15 20.17 8.79 5.39
C LYS A 15 20.59 10.03 6.17
N ALA A 16 20.19 10.14 7.44
CA ALA A 16 20.57 11.25 8.31
C ALA A 16 22.06 11.27 8.64
N GLN A 17 22.72 10.11 8.78
CA GLN A 17 24.17 10.02 8.97
C GLN A 17 24.92 10.51 7.73
N ILE A 18 24.48 10.13 6.54
CA ILE A 18 25.11 10.57 5.29
C ILE A 18 24.95 12.08 5.12
N LEU A 19 23.74 12.63 5.31
CA LEU A 19 23.49 14.07 5.25
C LEU A 19 24.33 14.83 6.31
N LYS A 20 24.47 14.25 7.51
CA LYS A 20 25.34 14.78 8.56
C LYS A 20 26.80 14.87 8.09
N THR A 21 27.37 13.77 7.56
CA THR A 21 28.76 13.75 7.10
C THR A 21 29.01 14.76 5.98
N MET A 22 28.06 14.90 5.04
CA MET A 22 28.16 15.88 3.96
C MET A 22 28.23 17.31 4.50
N LEU A 23 27.29 17.70 5.35
CA LEU A 23 27.22 19.05 5.91
C LEU A 23 28.41 19.36 6.84
N GLU A 24 28.86 18.38 7.62
CA GLU A 24 30.04 18.53 8.49
C GLU A 24 31.34 18.71 7.70
N THR A 25 31.45 18.10 6.51
CA THR A 25 32.60 18.28 5.60
C THR A 25 32.70 19.72 5.10
N GLU A 26 31.56 20.39 4.93
CA GLU A 26 31.45 21.81 4.56
C GLU A 26 31.43 22.75 5.79
N GLY A 27 31.75 22.23 6.98
CA GLY A 27 31.89 22.99 8.21
C GLY A 27 30.59 23.35 8.92
N ILE A 28 29.45 22.71 8.57
CA ILE A 28 28.16 22.91 9.23
C ILE A 28 27.97 21.85 10.31
N GLU A 29 27.75 22.29 11.55
CA GLU A 29 27.56 21.38 12.69
C GLU A 29 26.13 20.81 12.71
N VAL A 30 26.02 19.48 12.80
CA VAL A 30 24.75 18.77 12.65
C VAL A 30 24.40 17.90 13.86
N TYR A 31 23.18 18.04 14.36
CA TYR A 31 22.64 17.30 15.49
C TYR A 31 21.48 16.40 15.07
N ILE A 32 21.64 15.09 15.24
CA ILE A 32 20.60 14.09 14.96
C ILE A 32 19.79 13.82 16.23
N HIS A 33 18.47 13.99 16.16
CA HIS A 33 17.56 13.72 17.27
C HIS A 33 16.52 12.66 16.88
N ASN A 34 16.41 11.59 17.66
CA ASN A 34 15.39 10.55 17.45
C ASN A 34 13.99 11.10 17.72
N VAL A 35 13.03 10.74 16.88
CA VAL A 35 11.65 11.23 16.98
C VAL A 35 10.78 10.39 17.94
N ASN A 36 11.22 9.18 18.34
CA ASN A 36 10.52 8.30 19.28
C ASN A 36 11.46 7.64 20.31
N GLN A 37 11.14 7.74 21.60
CA GLN A 37 11.81 7.01 22.71
C GLN A 37 10.96 5.84 23.28
N ILE A 38 9.82 5.53 22.65
CA ILE A 38 8.85 4.57 23.21
C ILE A 38 8.47 3.59 22.09
N GLN A 39 9.05 2.39 22.16
CA GLN A 39 8.89 1.18 21.32
C GLN A 39 9.75 1.03 20.04
N PRO A 40 10.40 -0.15 19.84
CA PRO A 40 11.18 -0.46 18.64
C PRO A 40 10.32 -1.27 17.65
N VAL A 41 9.64 -0.59 16.73
CA VAL A 41 9.05 -1.21 15.54
C VAL A 41 9.36 -0.32 14.32
N VAL A 42 10.25 -0.81 13.47
CA VAL A 42 10.64 -0.36 12.11
C VAL A 42 10.80 1.16 11.88
N SER A 43 12.07 1.59 11.84
CA SER A 43 12.58 2.90 11.39
C SER A 43 11.91 4.15 11.99
N ALA A 44 12.26 4.49 13.23
CA ALA A 44 12.01 5.83 13.77
C ALA A 44 12.75 6.86 12.89
N GLY A 45 12.01 7.78 12.27
CA GLY A 45 12.61 8.94 11.61
C GLY A 45 13.45 9.73 12.60
N VAL A 46 14.54 10.32 12.14
CA VAL A 46 15.42 11.18 12.94
C VAL A 46 15.45 12.57 12.35
N ARG A 47 15.43 13.58 13.22
CA ARG A 47 15.53 14.99 12.84
C ARG A 47 16.98 15.38 12.71
N VAL A 48 17.36 15.84 11.52
CA VAL A 48 18.65 16.49 11.26
C VAL A 48 18.48 17.96 11.60
N ARG A 49 19.22 18.47 12.59
CA ARG A 49 19.15 19.85 13.06
C ARG A 49 20.49 20.55 12.90
N ILE A 50 20.44 21.81 12.49
CA ILE A 50 21.60 22.70 12.32
C ILE A 50 21.32 24.04 12.98
N LYS A 51 22.33 24.88 13.14
CA LYS A 51 22.13 26.27 13.59
C LYS A 51 21.35 27.04 12.54
N GLU A 52 20.41 27.88 12.97
CA GLU A 52 19.58 28.71 12.08
C GLU A 52 20.43 29.61 11.17
N SER A 53 21.60 30.05 11.65
CA SER A 53 22.60 30.80 10.87
C SER A 53 23.11 30.07 9.64
N ASP A 54 23.17 28.73 9.70
CA ASP A 54 23.80 27.90 8.68
C ASP A 54 22.79 27.39 7.65
N LEU A 55 21.50 27.67 7.86
CA LEU A 55 20.41 27.21 7.01
C LEU A 55 20.56 27.61 5.53
N PRO A 56 20.90 28.86 5.17
CA PRO A 56 21.09 29.23 3.77
C PRO A 56 22.27 28.50 3.12
N HIS A 57 23.32 28.20 3.89
CA HIS A 57 24.50 27.48 3.39
C HIS A 57 24.18 26.00 3.21
N ALA A 58 23.52 25.38 4.18
CA ALA A 58 23.08 23.99 4.12
C ALA A 58 22.15 23.72 2.93
N LEU A 59 21.21 24.61 2.64
CA LEU A 59 20.31 24.47 1.49
C LEU A 59 21.07 24.49 0.16
N ARG A 60 22.06 25.37 0.00
CA ARG A 60 22.90 25.41 -1.21
C ARG A 60 23.71 24.12 -1.38
N ILE A 61 24.29 23.60 -0.30
CA ILE A 61 25.02 22.33 -0.35
C ILE A 61 24.11 21.20 -0.78
N ILE A 62 22.88 21.14 -0.25
CA ILE A 62 21.88 20.11 -0.61
C ILE A 62 21.46 20.23 -2.09
N GLU A 63 21.28 21.46 -2.60
CA GLU A 63 20.95 21.73 -4.00
C GLU A 63 22.11 21.37 -4.94
N ASP A 64 23.35 21.77 -4.62
CA ASP A 64 24.54 21.57 -5.45
C ASP A 64 25.02 20.10 -5.45
N SER A 65 24.85 19.39 -4.34
CA SER A 65 25.31 18.01 -4.16
C SER A 65 24.41 16.96 -4.78
N LYS A 66 23.32 17.35 -5.47
CA LYS A 66 22.35 16.40 -6.02
C LYS A 66 21.71 15.49 -4.95
N TRP A 67 21.75 15.87 -3.67
CA TRP A 67 21.15 15.09 -2.58
C TRP A 67 19.62 14.92 -2.75
N LEU A 68 18.94 15.99 -3.15
CA LEU A 68 17.52 15.96 -3.53
C LEU A 68 17.27 15.18 -4.82
N SER A 69 18.28 15.09 -5.69
CA SER A 69 18.17 14.25 -6.86
C SER A 69 18.50 12.80 -6.57
N GLU A 70 18.77 12.32 -5.35
CA GLU A 70 18.66 10.88 -5.09
C GLU A 70 17.20 10.45 -4.87
N ASP A 71 16.36 11.34 -4.33
CA ASP A 71 14.91 11.11 -4.28
C ASP A 71 14.28 11.33 -5.69
N ALA A 72 14.80 12.27 -6.50
CA ALA A 72 14.38 12.45 -7.91
C ALA A 72 15.06 11.49 -8.93
N GLU A 73 16.29 11.02 -8.69
CA GLU A 73 16.94 9.99 -9.52
C GLU A 73 16.41 8.60 -9.18
N GLN A 74 15.72 8.38 -8.04
CA GLN A 74 14.86 7.20 -7.88
C GLN A 74 13.61 7.27 -8.77
N GLU A 75 13.08 8.48 -9.02
CA GLU A 75 11.98 8.70 -9.97
C GLU A 75 12.45 8.62 -11.43
N GLU A 76 13.65 9.10 -11.78
CA GLU A 76 14.20 9.02 -13.15
C GLU A 76 14.94 7.71 -13.48
N LYS A 77 15.47 6.96 -12.50
CA LYS A 77 15.97 5.59 -12.70
C LYS A 77 14.86 4.54 -12.77
N ALA A 78 13.59 4.93 -12.64
CA ALA A 78 12.41 4.09 -12.92
C ALA A 78 12.18 3.83 -14.43
N GLY A 79 13.23 3.88 -15.24
CA GLY A 79 13.24 3.27 -16.57
C GLY A 79 13.15 1.75 -16.44
N HIS A 80 11.93 1.22 -16.47
CA HIS A 80 11.53 -0.20 -16.38
C HIS A 80 11.44 -0.82 -14.99
N GLN A 81 10.98 -0.10 -13.96
CA GLN A 81 10.29 -0.82 -12.89
C GLN A 81 8.93 -1.25 -13.45
N GLU A 82 8.68 -2.56 -13.57
CA GLU A 82 7.36 -3.07 -13.99
C GLU A 82 6.30 -2.39 -13.13
N LYS A 83 5.37 -1.66 -13.74
CA LYS A 83 4.29 -1.02 -13.00
C LYS A 83 3.43 -2.13 -12.40
N LYS A 84 3.07 -1.97 -11.14
CA LYS A 84 2.35 -2.99 -10.36
C LYS A 84 1.03 -2.44 -9.88
N ILE A 85 -0.01 -3.24 -9.99
CA ILE A 85 -1.34 -2.93 -9.47
C ILE A 85 -1.74 -4.05 -8.52
N LEU A 86 -2.10 -3.67 -7.29
CA LEU A 86 -2.64 -4.59 -6.30
C LEU A 86 -4.16 -4.51 -6.32
N ILE A 87 -4.83 -5.67 -6.40
CA ILE A 87 -6.29 -5.77 -6.42
C ILE A 87 -6.74 -6.69 -5.28
N PRO A 88 -7.11 -6.14 -4.12
CA PRO A 88 -7.75 -6.91 -3.05
C PRO A 88 -9.16 -7.34 -3.45
N ILE A 89 -9.50 -8.62 -3.22
CA ILE A 89 -10.83 -9.19 -3.49
C ILE A 89 -11.38 -9.97 -2.29
N ASP A 90 -12.69 -10.07 -2.20
CA ASP A 90 -13.41 -10.81 -1.14
C ASP A 90 -14.43 -11.82 -1.70
N PHE A 91 -14.29 -12.15 -2.99
CA PHE A 91 -15.16 -13.05 -3.76
C PHE A 91 -16.62 -12.55 -3.91
N SER A 92 -16.90 -11.29 -3.59
CA SER A 92 -18.18 -10.66 -3.91
C SER A 92 -18.19 -10.13 -5.34
N ASP A 93 -19.38 -9.98 -5.92
CA ASP A 93 -19.58 -9.35 -7.24
C ASP A 93 -18.98 -7.93 -7.29
N TYR A 94 -18.97 -7.22 -6.15
CA TYR A 94 -18.34 -5.90 -6.01
C TYR A 94 -16.83 -5.98 -6.28
N SER A 95 -16.15 -6.92 -5.63
CA SER A 95 -14.71 -7.08 -5.80
C SER A 95 -14.33 -7.58 -7.20
N ILE A 96 -15.20 -8.39 -7.82
CA ILE A 96 -14.99 -8.89 -9.19
C ILE A 96 -15.08 -7.73 -10.19
N LYS A 97 -16.11 -6.87 -10.09
CA LYS A 97 -16.21 -5.67 -10.95
C LYS A 97 -15.00 -4.74 -10.80
N ALA A 98 -14.55 -4.52 -9.57
CA ALA A 98 -13.35 -3.73 -9.31
C ALA A 98 -12.09 -4.38 -9.92
N CYS A 99 -11.99 -5.71 -9.87
CA CYS A 99 -10.90 -6.46 -10.49
C CYS A 99 -10.88 -6.31 -12.01
N GLU A 100 -12.04 -6.39 -12.67
CA GLU A 100 -12.16 -6.23 -14.12
C GLU A 100 -11.73 -4.83 -14.59
N LEU A 101 -12.21 -3.78 -13.90
CA LEU A 101 -11.77 -2.41 -14.14
C LEU A 101 -10.26 -2.22 -13.88
N GLY A 102 -9.74 -2.85 -12.82
CA GLY A 102 -8.32 -2.84 -12.49
C GLY A 102 -7.46 -3.51 -13.56
N ILE A 103 -7.92 -4.62 -14.14
CA ILE A 103 -7.26 -5.32 -15.26
C ILE A 103 -7.27 -4.46 -16.52
N ASN A 104 -8.40 -3.83 -16.86
CA ASN A 104 -8.50 -2.91 -17.99
C ASN A 104 -7.51 -1.74 -17.86
N TYR A 105 -7.45 -1.14 -16.67
CA TYR A 105 -6.51 -0.08 -16.40
C TYR A 105 -5.05 -0.57 -16.45
N ALA A 106 -4.75 -1.72 -15.84
CA ALA A 106 -3.41 -2.32 -15.85
C ALA A 106 -2.88 -2.53 -17.27
N HIS A 107 -3.72 -3.07 -18.17
CA HIS A 107 -3.36 -3.26 -19.57
C HIS A 107 -2.98 -1.93 -20.23
N LYS A 108 -3.74 -0.86 -20.01
CA LYS A 108 -3.48 0.46 -20.59
C LYS A 108 -2.18 1.10 -20.13
N VAL A 109 -1.84 0.94 -18.86
CA VAL A 109 -0.61 1.52 -18.30
C VAL A 109 0.61 0.61 -18.43
N GLY A 110 0.44 -0.61 -18.97
CA GLY A 110 1.49 -1.62 -19.08
C GLY A 110 1.93 -2.18 -17.73
N ALA A 111 0.98 -2.36 -16.80
CA ALA A 111 1.22 -2.88 -15.46
C ALA A 111 0.90 -4.37 -15.33
N GLU A 112 1.62 -5.04 -14.44
CA GLU A 112 1.24 -6.36 -13.93
C GLU A 112 0.23 -6.23 -12.78
N VAL A 113 -0.60 -7.27 -12.64
CA VAL A 113 -1.67 -7.32 -11.65
C VAL A 113 -1.37 -8.37 -10.59
N MET A 114 -1.47 -8.00 -9.33
CA MET A 114 -1.48 -8.94 -8.20
C MET A 114 -2.87 -8.94 -7.59
N ILE A 115 -3.58 -10.06 -7.71
CA ILE A 115 -4.86 -10.27 -7.05
C ILE A 115 -4.58 -10.78 -5.65
N MET A 116 -5.17 -10.15 -4.63
CA MET A 116 -4.93 -10.51 -3.25
C MET A 116 -6.24 -10.87 -2.55
N HIS A 117 -6.23 -11.97 -1.80
CA HIS A 117 -7.31 -12.25 -0.86
C HIS A 117 -6.73 -12.49 0.54
N ALA A 118 -7.28 -11.77 1.52
CA ALA A 118 -6.99 -12.00 2.92
C ALA A 118 -8.07 -12.89 3.51
N TYR A 119 -7.67 -13.98 4.16
CA TYR A 119 -8.56 -14.90 4.85
C TYR A 119 -8.20 -14.96 6.33
N PHE A 120 -9.20 -15.15 7.18
CA PHE A 120 -8.99 -15.32 8.61
C PHE A 120 -9.10 -16.80 8.97
N SER A 121 -8.06 -17.34 9.61
CA SER A 121 -8.12 -18.63 10.30
C SER A 121 -8.10 -18.35 11.81
N PRO A 122 -9.14 -18.71 12.58
CA PRO A 122 -9.12 -18.48 14.01
C PRO A 122 -8.04 -19.35 14.66
N TYR A 123 -6.94 -18.73 15.09
CA TYR A 123 -5.93 -19.37 15.91
C TYR A 123 -6.40 -19.38 17.37
N PHE A 124 -6.81 -20.54 17.88
CA PHE A 124 -7.05 -20.74 19.31
C PHE A 124 -5.75 -21.21 19.97
N PRO A 125 -5.16 -20.45 20.91
CA PRO A 125 -3.97 -20.89 21.62
C PRO A 125 -4.30 -22.15 22.43
N SER A 126 -3.49 -23.18 22.28
CA SER A 126 -3.57 -24.47 22.98
C SER A 126 -3.33 -24.39 24.52
N ALA A 127 -3.43 -23.19 25.11
CA ALA A 127 -3.18 -22.90 26.52
C ALA A 127 -4.47 -22.81 27.37
N ILE A 128 -5.61 -23.29 26.86
CA ILE A 128 -6.83 -23.47 27.66
C ILE A 128 -6.65 -24.74 28.52
N PRO A 129 -6.76 -24.68 29.86
CA PRO A 129 -6.48 -25.80 30.74
C PRO A 129 -7.26 -27.07 30.39
N MET A 130 -6.52 -28.16 30.21
CA MET A 130 -6.97 -29.52 29.92
C MET A 130 -8.07 -29.98 30.88
N GLY A 131 -9.29 -30.07 30.35
CA GLY A 131 -10.41 -30.79 30.96
C GLY A 131 -11.19 -31.60 29.92
N ASP A 132 -11.45 -31.02 28.75
CA ASP A 132 -12.34 -31.58 27.71
C ASP A 132 -11.69 -31.70 26.30
N THR A 133 -10.37 -31.58 26.17
CA THR A 133 -9.69 -31.23 24.91
C THR A 133 -9.41 -32.35 23.89
N LEU A 134 -9.67 -33.62 24.18
CA LEU A 134 -9.38 -34.70 23.21
C LEU A 134 -10.33 -34.74 22.00
N ALA A 135 -11.53 -34.18 22.10
CA ALA A 135 -12.48 -34.11 20.98
C ALA A 135 -12.34 -32.83 20.13
N TYR A 136 -11.65 -31.79 20.63
CA TYR A 136 -11.52 -30.50 19.96
C TYR A 136 -10.25 -30.40 19.09
N GLN A 137 -9.13 -30.99 19.52
CA GLN A 137 -7.86 -30.89 18.79
C GLN A 137 -7.87 -31.57 17.41
N VAL A 138 -8.68 -32.62 17.22
CA VAL A 138 -8.79 -33.32 15.92
C VAL A 138 -9.61 -32.52 14.90
N ASN A 139 -10.51 -31.63 15.35
CA ASN A 139 -11.36 -30.82 14.47
C ASN A 139 -10.71 -29.50 14.01
N GLU A 140 -9.75 -28.94 14.75
CA GLU A 140 -9.24 -27.59 14.51
C GLU A 140 -8.28 -27.49 13.31
N GLU A 141 -7.29 -28.37 13.22
CA GLU A 141 -6.39 -28.43 12.04
C GLU A 141 -7.15 -28.76 10.77
N GLU A 142 -8.16 -29.64 10.87
CA GLU A 142 -9.04 -29.98 9.76
C GLU A 142 -9.89 -28.77 9.34
N THR A 143 -10.37 -27.97 10.29
CA THR A 143 -11.16 -26.75 10.02
C THR A 143 -10.32 -25.66 9.34
N ALA A 144 -9.10 -25.39 9.84
CA ALA A 144 -8.20 -24.41 9.22
C ALA A 144 -7.77 -24.82 7.81
N GLN A 145 -7.42 -26.11 7.61
CA GLN A 145 -7.11 -26.65 6.28
C GLN A 145 -8.33 -26.58 5.34
N ASN A 146 -9.54 -26.77 5.86
CA ASN A 146 -10.77 -26.67 5.05
C ASN A 146 -11.07 -25.24 4.62
N VAL A 147 -10.81 -24.23 5.47
CA VAL A 147 -10.92 -22.82 5.09
C VAL A 147 -9.94 -22.48 3.97
N LEU A 148 -8.66 -22.83 4.12
CA LEU A 148 -7.65 -22.53 3.10
C LEU A 148 -7.97 -23.23 1.77
N LYS A 149 -8.37 -24.52 1.80
CA LYS A 149 -8.81 -25.24 0.59
C LYS A 149 -9.99 -24.54 -0.08
N ARG A 150 -10.97 -24.08 0.69
CA ARG A 150 -12.12 -23.37 0.15
C ARG A 150 -11.71 -22.06 -0.53
N VAL A 151 -10.85 -21.28 0.12
CA VAL A 151 -10.31 -20.02 -0.42
C VAL A 151 -9.51 -20.28 -1.70
N GLN A 152 -8.72 -21.35 -1.75
CA GLN A 152 -7.98 -21.75 -2.96
C GLN A 152 -8.93 -22.06 -4.12
N ILE A 153 -9.98 -22.85 -3.86
CA ILE A 153 -11.01 -23.16 -4.87
C ILE A 153 -11.71 -21.88 -5.36
N ASP A 154 -12.12 -21.01 -4.44
CA ASP A 154 -12.79 -19.75 -4.81
C ASP A 154 -11.85 -18.84 -5.63
N MET A 155 -10.56 -18.79 -5.30
CA MET A 155 -9.55 -18.06 -6.08
C MET A 155 -9.29 -18.69 -7.46
N GLU A 156 -9.24 -20.01 -7.57
CA GLU A 156 -9.13 -20.72 -8.85
C GLU A 156 -10.34 -20.45 -9.74
N ASN A 157 -11.55 -20.36 -9.17
CA ASN A 157 -12.75 -19.98 -9.90
C ASN A 157 -12.65 -18.55 -10.46
N ILE A 158 -12.13 -17.59 -9.67
CA ILE A 158 -11.86 -16.23 -10.14
C ILE A 158 -10.83 -16.22 -11.27
N CYS A 159 -9.74 -16.96 -11.13
CA CYS A 159 -8.72 -17.06 -12.18
C CYS A 159 -9.30 -17.68 -13.47
N THR A 160 -10.15 -18.70 -13.35
CA THR A 160 -10.84 -19.33 -14.48
C THR A 160 -11.78 -18.35 -15.16
N LEU A 161 -12.53 -17.56 -14.39
CA LEU A 161 -13.41 -16.51 -14.90
C LEU A 161 -12.64 -15.45 -15.68
N ILE A 162 -11.55 -14.92 -15.09
CA ILE A 162 -10.68 -13.91 -15.73
C ILE A 162 -10.10 -14.47 -17.02
N ASN A 163 -9.53 -15.68 -16.99
CA ASN A 163 -8.98 -16.31 -18.18
C ASN A 163 -10.05 -16.49 -19.26
N ARG A 164 -11.25 -16.95 -18.91
CA ARG A 164 -12.35 -17.07 -19.88
C ARG A 164 -12.68 -15.73 -20.53
N LYS A 165 -12.79 -14.65 -19.75
CA LYS A 165 -13.05 -13.30 -20.25
C LYS A 165 -11.92 -12.76 -21.13
N ILE A 166 -10.66 -13.09 -20.81
CA ILE A 166 -9.51 -12.76 -21.67
C ILE A 166 -9.60 -13.50 -23.01
N HIS A 167 -9.99 -14.78 -23.01
CA HIS A 167 -10.13 -15.57 -24.24
C HIS A 167 -11.33 -15.15 -25.10
N SER A 168 -12.44 -14.72 -24.49
CA SER A 168 -13.62 -14.21 -25.22
C SER A 168 -13.43 -12.79 -25.75
N GLY A 169 -12.39 -12.07 -25.29
CA GLY A 169 -12.12 -10.68 -25.65
C GLY A 169 -12.90 -9.66 -24.81
N GLU A 170 -13.60 -10.09 -23.76
CA GLU A 170 -14.24 -9.22 -22.77
C GLU A 170 -13.22 -8.50 -21.88
N LEU A 171 -12.07 -9.13 -21.61
CA LEU A 171 -10.94 -8.52 -20.92
C LEU A 171 -9.67 -8.53 -21.77
N PRO A 172 -8.81 -7.52 -21.64
CA PRO A 172 -7.54 -7.48 -22.33
C PRO A 172 -6.54 -8.46 -21.70
N LYS A 173 -5.56 -8.89 -22.49
CA LYS A 173 -4.46 -9.72 -22.00
C LYS A 173 -3.54 -8.90 -21.09
N VAL A 174 -3.36 -9.36 -19.85
CA VAL A 174 -2.46 -8.78 -18.85
C VAL A 174 -1.68 -9.89 -18.13
N LYS A 175 -0.47 -9.58 -17.66
CA LYS A 175 0.27 -10.45 -16.74
C LYS A 175 -0.36 -10.29 -15.35
N TYR A 176 -0.93 -11.36 -14.81
CA TYR A 176 -1.47 -11.34 -13.46
C TYR A 176 -1.06 -12.58 -12.67
N ASN A 177 -1.00 -12.43 -11.34
CA ASN A 177 -0.84 -13.52 -10.39
C ASN A 177 -1.78 -13.29 -9.20
N TYR A 178 -1.88 -14.26 -8.28
CA TYR A 178 -2.62 -14.10 -7.04
C TYR A 178 -1.78 -14.46 -5.80
N VAL A 179 -2.18 -13.89 -4.66
CA VAL A 179 -1.64 -14.20 -3.34
C VAL A 179 -2.77 -14.37 -2.33
N LEU A 180 -2.61 -15.35 -1.44
CA LEU A 180 -3.49 -15.55 -0.30
C LEU A 180 -2.71 -15.16 0.96
N ARG A 181 -3.32 -14.33 1.81
CA ARG A 181 -2.70 -13.86 3.06
C ARG A 181 -3.60 -14.21 4.23
N GLU A 182 -3.01 -14.71 5.30
CA GLU A 182 -3.75 -15.02 6.52
C GLU A 182 -3.72 -13.80 7.45
N GLY A 183 -4.88 -13.31 7.86
CA GLY A 183 -4.98 -12.15 8.74
C GLY A 183 -6.24 -11.32 8.52
N LEU A 184 -6.27 -10.15 9.14
CA LEU A 184 -7.32 -9.15 8.91
C LEU A 184 -7.12 -8.49 7.54
N PRO A 185 -8.18 -8.30 6.73
CA PRO A 185 -8.03 -7.78 5.36
C PRO A 185 -7.30 -6.45 5.26
N GLU A 186 -7.70 -5.46 6.05
CA GLU A 186 -7.11 -4.12 6.08
C GLU A 186 -5.62 -4.17 6.43
N GLU A 187 -5.25 -4.94 7.45
CA GLU A 187 -3.86 -5.06 7.91
C GLU A 187 -2.99 -5.76 6.86
N GLU A 188 -3.47 -6.87 6.29
CA GLU A 188 -2.73 -7.61 5.28
C GLU A 188 -2.60 -6.82 3.97
N ILE A 189 -3.63 -6.08 3.55
CA ILE A 189 -3.54 -5.21 2.36
C ILE A 189 -2.46 -4.14 2.55
N ILE A 190 -2.43 -3.49 3.72
CA ILE A 190 -1.45 -2.44 4.05
C ILE A 190 -0.04 -3.05 4.21
N ALA A 191 0.07 -4.22 4.82
CA ALA A 191 1.35 -4.91 4.98
C ALA A 191 1.91 -5.35 3.63
N TYR A 192 1.07 -5.97 2.79
CA TYR A 192 1.45 -6.46 1.48
C TYR A 192 1.71 -5.33 0.49
N SER A 193 1.04 -4.18 0.61
CA SER A 193 1.37 -3.01 -0.22
C SER A 193 2.81 -2.51 0.03
N LYS A 194 3.29 -2.58 1.27
CA LYS A 194 4.69 -2.27 1.62
C LYS A 194 5.68 -3.31 1.15
N GLU A 195 5.26 -4.57 0.98
CA GLU A 195 6.10 -5.65 0.45
C GLU A 195 6.18 -5.57 -1.09
N TYR A 196 5.02 -5.50 -1.73
CA TYR A 196 4.86 -5.59 -3.18
C TYR A 196 5.18 -4.28 -3.92
N HIS A 197 5.07 -3.14 -3.23
CA HIS A 197 5.27 -1.79 -3.77
C HIS A 197 4.41 -1.51 -5.03
N PRO A 198 3.07 -1.67 -4.96
CA PRO A 198 2.20 -1.33 -6.07
C PRO A 198 2.20 0.17 -6.31
N SER A 199 2.03 0.57 -7.57
CA SER A 199 1.81 1.96 -7.97
C SER A 199 0.35 2.41 -7.74
N LEU A 200 -0.57 1.45 -7.66
CA LEU A 200 -1.99 1.68 -7.42
C LEU A 200 -2.61 0.46 -6.71
N ILE A 201 -3.51 0.71 -5.77
CA ILE A 201 -4.43 -0.29 -5.25
C ILE A 201 -5.80 -0.06 -5.88
N VAL A 202 -6.42 -1.09 -6.47
CA VAL A 202 -7.79 -1.02 -7.00
C VAL A 202 -8.68 -1.91 -6.17
N MET A 203 -9.74 -1.35 -5.56
CA MET A 203 -10.64 -2.09 -4.70
C MET A 203 -12.07 -1.61 -4.83
N GLY A 204 -13.04 -2.46 -4.47
CA GLY A 204 -14.44 -2.04 -4.37
C GLY A 204 -14.63 -1.03 -3.23
N THR A 205 -15.61 -0.13 -3.35
CA THR A 205 -16.04 0.70 -2.21
C THR A 205 -16.76 -0.12 -1.15
N ARG A 206 -17.28 -1.29 -1.51
CA ARG A 206 -18.02 -2.23 -0.66
C ARG A 206 -17.55 -3.65 -0.90
N GLY A 207 -17.82 -4.50 0.08
CA GLY A 207 -17.57 -5.94 0.03
C GLY A 207 -18.81 -6.76 0.39
N LYS A 208 -18.62 -8.07 0.51
CA LYS A 208 -19.65 -9.11 0.69
C LYS A 208 -20.60 -8.88 1.86
N SER A 209 -20.15 -8.22 2.92
CA SER A 209 -20.86 -8.13 4.21
C SER A 209 -21.49 -6.76 4.50
N GLN A 210 -21.42 -5.81 3.57
CA GLN A 210 -21.81 -4.41 3.81
C GLN A 210 -23.31 -4.15 3.51
N LYS A 211 -23.95 -3.28 4.31
CA LYS A 211 -25.36 -2.88 4.19
C LYS A 211 -25.49 -1.60 3.34
N ASP A 212 -26.66 -1.38 2.74
CA ASP A 212 -26.89 -0.32 1.74
C ASP A 212 -26.69 1.13 2.22
N MET A 213 -26.58 1.39 3.53
CA MET A 213 -26.56 2.74 4.09
C MET A 213 -25.19 3.44 4.07
N ASP A 214 -24.08 2.69 4.00
CA ASP A 214 -22.72 3.25 4.11
C ASP A 214 -22.08 3.47 2.73
N LEU A 215 -21.52 4.66 2.48
CA LEU A 215 -20.90 4.99 1.18
C LEU A 215 -19.61 4.19 0.91
N ILE A 216 -18.84 3.89 1.95
CA ILE A 216 -17.55 3.19 1.90
C ILE A 216 -17.53 2.13 3.00
N GLY A 217 -17.08 0.92 2.69
CA GLY A 217 -16.93 -0.16 3.64
C GLY A 217 -15.69 -0.04 4.52
N SER A 218 -15.72 -0.70 5.67
CA SER A 218 -14.68 -0.57 6.72
C SER A 218 -13.27 -0.86 6.21
N VAL A 219 -13.08 -1.94 5.45
CA VAL A 219 -11.78 -2.31 4.88
C VAL A 219 -11.26 -1.23 3.93
N THR A 220 -12.11 -0.77 3.01
CA THR A 220 -11.75 0.28 2.04
C THR A 220 -11.43 1.60 2.73
N GLY A 221 -12.21 1.98 3.75
CA GLY A 221 -11.96 3.18 4.55
C GLY A 221 -10.60 3.13 5.24
N GLU A 222 -10.30 2.04 5.95
CA GLU A 222 -9.03 1.87 6.67
C GLU A 222 -7.83 1.89 5.72
N VAL A 223 -7.92 1.20 4.58
CA VAL A 223 -6.86 1.20 3.57
C VAL A 223 -6.64 2.61 3.01
N ILE A 224 -7.70 3.39 2.73
CA ILE A 224 -7.58 4.78 2.27
C ILE A 224 -6.93 5.67 3.34
N GLU A 225 -7.26 5.47 4.61
CA GLU A 225 -6.78 6.31 5.71
C GLU A 225 -5.29 6.08 6.03
N VAL A 226 -4.84 4.82 5.99
CA VAL A 226 -3.51 4.44 6.50
C VAL A 226 -2.47 4.24 5.39
N ASN A 227 -2.88 3.86 4.19
CA ASN A 227 -1.96 3.49 3.12
C ASN A 227 -1.33 4.72 2.43
N LYS A 228 -0.09 4.58 1.95
CA LYS A 228 0.61 5.62 1.17
C LYS A 228 0.46 5.48 -0.34
N VAL A 229 0.04 4.31 -0.82
CA VAL A 229 -0.18 4.07 -2.25
C VAL A 229 -1.55 4.62 -2.63
N PRO A 230 -1.70 5.29 -3.79
CA PRO A 230 -3.01 5.71 -4.29
C PRO A 230 -4.00 4.55 -4.31
N VAL A 231 -5.24 4.82 -3.91
CA VAL A 231 -6.33 3.85 -3.89
C VAL A 231 -7.41 4.30 -4.87
N LEU A 232 -7.71 3.47 -5.86
CA LEU A 232 -8.85 3.62 -6.74
C LEU A 232 -10.01 2.78 -6.18
N ALA A 233 -10.95 3.47 -5.52
CA ALA A 233 -12.15 2.85 -4.98
C ALA A 233 -13.28 2.83 -6.03
N ILE A 234 -13.73 1.64 -6.42
CA ILE A 234 -14.73 1.43 -7.47
C ILE A 234 -16.13 1.21 -6.85
N PRO A 235 -17.12 2.06 -7.15
CA PRO A 235 -18.48 1.87 -6.68
C PRO A 235 -19.18 0.71 -7.39
N GLU A 236 -20.19 0.12 -6.74
CA GLU A 236 -20.97 -1.01 -7.29
C GLU A 236 -21.57 -0.74 -8.67
N ASN A 237 -22.14 0.46 -8.81
CA ASN A 237 -22.92 0.89 -9.97
C ASN A 237 -22.10 1.86 -10.83
N VAL A 238 -20.85 1.48 -11.12
CA VAL A 238 -20.03 2.16 -12.12
C VAL A 238 -20.65 1.93 -13.51
N PRO A 239 -20.94 2.98 -14.30
CA PRO A 239 -21.68 2.85 -15.56
C PRO A 239 -20.80 2.50 -16.76
N PHE A 240 -19.55 2.12 -16.53
CA PHE A 240 -18.56 1.81 -17.57
C PHE A 240 -17.61 0.70 -17.10
N GLU A 241 -17.00 0.01 -18.05
CA GLU A 241 -16.05 -1.08 -17.82
C GLU A 241 -14.59 -0.61 -17.98
N ASP A 242 -14.40 0.61 -18.50
CA ASP A 242 -13.10 1.21 -18.75
C ASP A 242 -13.05 2.66 -18.24
N LEU A 243 -12.02 2.99 -17.45
CA LEU A 243 -11.80 4.33 -16.92
C LEU A 243 -11.65 5.41 -17.99
N SER A 244 -11.27 5.08 -19.24
CA SER A 244 -11.23 6.08 -20.31
C SER A 244 -12.60 6.56 -20.76
N GLU A 245 -13.68 5.86 -20.38
CA GLU A 245 -15.04 6.30 -20.66
C GLU A 245 -15.50 7.42 -19.73
N ALA A 246 -14.75 7.68 -18.65
CA ALA A 246 -15.03 8.79 -17.75
C ALA A 246 -14.86 10.13 -18.48
N LYS A 247 -15.97 10.82 -18.72
CA LYS A 247 -15.99 12.10 -19.45
C LYS A 247 -15.53 13.29 -18.62
N ASN A 248 -15.83 13.26 -17.32
CA ASN A 248 -15.57 14.35 -16.39
C ASN A 248 -14.79 13.79 -15.20
N ILE A 249 -13.66 14.43 -14.88
CA ILE A 249 -12.86 14.12 -13.69
C ILE A 249 -12.94 15.34 -12.78
N ALA A 250 -13.42 15.13 -11.55
CA ALA A 250 -13.41 16.14 -10.52
C ALA A 250 -12.17 15.94 -9.63
N PHE A 251 -11.38 16.99 -9.45
CA PHE A 251 -10.26 17.00 -8.52
C PHE A 251 -10.62 17.89 -7.34
N ALA A 252 -10.81 17.29 -6.17
CA ALA A 252 -11.04 18.03 -4.94
C ALA A 252 -9.71 18.57 -4.42
N THR A 253 -9.58 19.89 -4.34
CA THR A 253 -8.38 20.58 -3.87
C THR A 253 -8.70 21.50 -2.72
N SER A 254 -7.75 21.60 -1.79
CA SER A 254 -7.73 22.58 -0.70
C SER A 254 -6.90 23.82 -1.04
N PHE A 255 -6.36 23.88 -2.27
CA PHE A 255 -5.38 24.87 -2.75
C PHE A 255 -4.10 24.93 -1.92
N ASN A 256 -3.74 23.84 -1.25
CA ASN A 256 -2.46 23.74 -0.57
C ASN A 256 -1.33 23.59 -1.58
N GLN A 257 -0.10 23.94 -1.19
CA GLN A 257 1.06 23.85 -2.09
C GLN A 257 1.28 22.42 -2.61
N ARG A 258 0.86 21.40 -1.86
CA ARG A 258 0.88 19.98 -2.29
C ARG A 258 -0.14 19.64 -3.38
N ASP A 259 -1.16 20.48 -3.58
CA ASP A 259 -2.19 20.27 -4.60
C ASP A 259 -1.81 20.91 -5.95
N LEU A 260 -0.73 21.70 -5.99
CA LEU A 260 -0.30 22.51 -7.13
C LEU A 260 1.00 22.03 -7.80
N VAL A 261 1.61 20.96 -7.29
CA VAL A 261 2.91 20.41 -7.73
C VAL A 261 2.72 18.99 -8.23
#